data_AF-A0A0G3Z7U5-F1
#
_entry.id   AF-A0A0G3Z7U5-F1
#
_cell.length_a   1.000
_cell.length_b   1.000
_cell.length_c   1.000
_cell.angle_alpha   90.00
_cell.angle_beta   90.00
_cell.angle_gamma   90.00
#
_symmetry.space_group_name_H-M   'P 1'
#
loop_
_entity.id
_entity.type
_entity.pdbx_description
1 polymer ?
#
loop_
_entity_poly.entity_id
_entity_poly.type
_entity_poly.pdbx_seq_one_letter_code
_entity_poly.pdbx_strand_id
1 'polypeptide(L)'
;MCLKINALKYFLTLLACTAVSAVTMQQFETSLDMMRNGCAPKFKIATEILDNLRAGEFIENNGDLKCYTRCIAQLAGTVTKKGDFSVQKALAQIPIILPPEMQDPAKEALNACKDVQKKL
;
A
#
# COMPACT_ATOMS: atom_id res chain seq x y z
N MET A 1 15.43 -44.13 11.43
CA MET A 1 15.83 -43.57 10.13
C MET A 1 16.16 -42.10 10.33
N CYS A 2 17.44 -41.78 10.24
CA CYS A 2 18.01 -40.48 10.59
C CYS A 2 17.71 -39.42 9.53
N LEU A 3 16.96 -38.38 9.89
CA LEU A 3 17.04 -37.09 9.21
C LEU A 3 17.85 -36.16 10.11
N LYS A 4 19.18 -36.29 10.03
CA LYS A 4 20.12 -35.28 10.53
C LYS A 4 19.99 -34.05 9.61
N ILE A 5 18.97 -33.22 9.87
CA ILE A 5 18.69 -32.00 9.10
C ILE A 5 19.63 -30.90 9.58
N ASN A 6 20.54 -30.47 8.71
CA ASN A 6 21.57 -29.45 8.94
C ASN A 6 20.97 -28.08 9.29
N ALA A 7 20.70 -27.84 10.57
CA ALA A 7 20.26 -26.54 11.11
C ALA A 7 21.24 -25.38 10.76
N LEU A 8 22.54 -25.67 10.64
CA LEU A 8 23.57 -24.67 10.38
C LEU A 8 23.49 -24.07 8.96
N LYS A 9 23.05 -24.85 7.96
CA LYS A 9 22.89 -24.36 6.58
C LYS A 9 21.69 -23.43 6.43
N TYR A 10 20.59 -23.73 7.14
CA TYR A 10 19.39 -22.89 7.13
C TYR A 10 19.56 -21.61 7.96
N PHE A 11 20.37 -21.64 9.02
CA PHE A 11 20.72 -20.44 9.78
C PHE A 11 21.52 -19.44 8.94
N LEU A 12 22.45 -19.93 8.11
CA LEU A 12 23.27 -19.08 7.24
C LEU A 12 22.49 -18.50 6.05
N THR A 13 21.49 -19.23 5.52
CA THR A 13 20.59 -18.69 4.48
C THR A 13 19.54 -17.72 5.01
N LEU A 14 19.10 -17.85 6.28
CA LEU A 14 18.25 -16.83 6.93
C LEU A 14 19.00 -15.51 7.16
N LEU A 15 20.29 -15.57 7.48
CA LEU A 15 21.13 -14.39 7.76
C LEU A 15 21.43 -13.54 6.52
N ALA A 16 21.30 -14.10 5.31
CA ALA A 16 21.50 -13.40 4.04
C ALA A 16 20.31 -12.52 3.63
N CYS A 17 19.18 -12.60 4.35
CA CYS A 17 17.94 -11.89 4.03
C CYS A 17 17.73 -10.64 4.90
N THR A 18 18.77 -9.83 5.10
CA THR A 18 18.66 -8.55 5.84
C THR A 18 18.95 -7.32 4.98
N ALA A 19 19.22 -7.49 3.69
CA ALA A 19 19.27 -6.36 2.77
C ALA A 19 17.83 -6.01 2.34
N VAL A 20 17.16 -5.16 3.13
CA VAL A 20 15.98 -4.43 2.63
C VAL A 20 16.49 -3.46 1.57
N SER A 21 16.45 -3.89 0.31
CA SER A 21 16.66 -2.98 -0.82
C SER A 21 15.48 -2.01 -0.88
N ALA A 22 15.76 -0.73 -1.14
CA ALA A 22 14.70 0.25 -1.39
C ALA A 22 13.79 -0.21 -2.53
N VAL A 23 12.50 0.10 -2.43
CA VAL A 23 11.52 -0.21 -3.48
C VAL A 23 11.88 0.56 -4.75
N THR A 24 11.97 -0.13 -5.89
CA THR A 24 12.18 0.53 -7.18
C THR A 24 10.87 1.04 -7.75
N MET A 25 10.91 2.02 -8.66
CA MET A 25 9.72 2.50 -9.38
C MET A 25 8.94 1.37 -10.05
N GLN A 26 9.64 0.42 -10.68
CA GLN A 26 9.00 -0.72 -11.34
C GLN A 26 8.26 -1.63 -10.34
N GLN A 27 8.87 -1.89 -9.18
CA GLN A 27 8.24 -2.66 -8.10
C GLN A 27 7.02 -1.93 -7.54
N PHE A 28 7.14 -0.61 -7.38
CA PHE A 28 6.04 0.24 -6.94
C PHE A 28 4.86 0.18 -7.92
N GLU A 29 5.08 0.41 -9.22
CA GLU A 29 4.02 0.34 -10.24
C GLU A 29 3.35 -1.04 -10.30
N THR A 30 4.15 -2.11 -10.21
CA THR A 30 3.62 -3.48 -10.14
C THR A 30 2.74 -3.69 -8.91
N SER A 31 3.12 -3.11 -7.76
CA SER A 31 2.31 -3.17 -6.54
C SER A 31 0.97 -2.44 -6.68
N LEU A 32 0.93 -1.33 -7.42
CA LEU A 32 -0.32 -0.60 -7.71
C LEU A 32 -1.28 -1.47 -8.52
N ASP A 33 -0.77 -2.18 -9.53
CA ASP A 33 -1.57 -3.09 -10.35
C ASP A 33 -2.09 -4.28 -9.54
N MET A 34 -1.25 -4.83 -8.66
CA MET A 34 -1.66 -5.90 -7.73
C MET A 34 -2.80 -5.44 -6.81
N MET A 35 -2.68 -4.26 -6.20
CA MET A 35 -3.72 -3.71 -5.33
C MET A 35 -5.01 -3.42 -6.11
N ARG A 36 -4.90 -2.86 -7.32
CA ARG A 36 -6.04 -2.64 -8.22
C ARG A 36 -6.75 -3.96 -8.52
N ASN A 37 -6.03 -5.00 -8.91
CA ASN A 37 -6.61 -6.31 -9.21
C ASN A 37 -7.27 -6.97 -7.99
N GLY A 38 -6.75 -6.71 -6.78
CA GLY A 38 -7.35 -7.21 -5.53
C GLY A 38 -8.62 -6.47 -5.08
N CYS A 39 -8.87 -5.27 -5.59
CA CYS A 39 -9.99 -4.41 -5.15
C CYS A 39 -11.01 -4.10 -6.24
N ALA A 40 -10.60 -3.83 -7.47
CA ALA A 40 -11.50 -3.39 -8.55
C ALA A 40 -12.65 -4.37 -8.82
N PRO A 41 -12.46 -5.71 -8.84
CA PRO A 41 -13.56 -6.64 -9.09
C PRO A 41 -14.68 -6.65 -8.04
N LYS A 42 -14.47 -5.99 -6.88
CA LYS A 42 -15.45 -5.93 -5.79
C LYS A 42 -16.48 -4.82 -5.96
N PHE A 43 -16.29 -3.93 -6.94
CA PHE A 43 -17.09 -2.71 -7.12
C PHE A 43 -17.43 -2.51 -8.60
N LYS A 44 -18.53 -1.82 -8.91
CA LYS A 44 -18.98 -1.59 -10.29
C LYS A 44 -18.41 -0.26 -10.82
N ILE A 45 -17.09 -0.21 -10.99
CA ILE A 45 -16.37 1.00 -11.42
C ILE A 45 -15.85 0.80 -12.84
N ALA A 46 -16.07 1.78 -13.71
CA ALA A 46 -15.50 1.78 -15.05
C ALA A 46 -13.98 1.91 -15.00
N THR A 47 -13.28 1.20 -15.89
CA THR A 47 -11.80 1.19 -15.96
C THR A 47 -11.23 2.61 -16.08
N GLU A 48 -11.86 3.45 -16.90
CA GLU A 48 -11.51 4.86 -17.10
C GLU A 48 -11.48 5.69 -15.80
N ILE A 49 -12.42 5.45 -14.88
CA ILE A 49 -12.47 6.15 -13.59
C ILE A 49 -11.27 5.73 -12.72
N LEU A 50 -10.88 4.45 -12.78
CA LEU A 50 -9.73 3.94 -12.05
C LEU A 50 -8.40 4.43 -12.68
N ASP A 51 -8.36 4.61 -13.99
CA ASP A 51 -7.20 5.18 -14.70
C ASP A 51 -7.02 6.66 -14.34
N ASN A 52 -8.11 7.44 -14.31
CA ASN A 52 -8.11 8.82 -13.87
C ASN A 52 -7.69 8.96 -12.40
N LEU A 53 -8.16 8.06 -11.53
CA LEU A 53 -7.73 8.01 -10.13
C LEU A 53 -6.20 7.81 -10.02
N ARG A 54 -5.58 6.99 -10.89
CA ARG A 54 -4.13 6.80 -10.91
C ARG A 54 -3.38 8.07 -11.34
N ALA A 55 -4.00 8.92 -12.16
CA ALA A 55 -3.48 10.23 -12.54
C ALA A 55 -3.70 11.32 -11.46
N GLY A 56 -4.36 10.99 -10.34
CA GLY A 56 -4.66 11.93 -9.26
C GLY A 56 -5.98 12.69 -9.44
N GLU A 57 -6.85 12.25 -10.35
CA GLU A 57 -8.17 12.84 -10.57
C GLU A 57 -9.23 12.11 -9.72
N PHE A 58 -9.82 12.82 -8.76
CA PHE A 58 -10.79 12.25 -7.81
C PHE A 58 -12.22 12.72 -8.14
N ILE A 59 -13.13 11.78 -8.37
CA ILE A 59 -14.57 12.06 -8.56
C ILE A 59 -15.30 11.91 -7.22
N GLU A 60 -15.87 13.00 -6.71
CA GLU A 60 -16.46 13.01 -5.35
C GLU A 60 -17.81 12.30 -5.23
N ASN A 61 -18.60 12.24 -6.30
CA ASN A 61 -19.98 11.73 -6.28
C ASN A 61 -20.08 10.26 -6.71
N ASN A 62 -19.09 9.43 -6.35
CA ASN A 62 -19.09 8.00 -6.65
C ASN A 62 -18.84 7.17 -5.38
N GLY A 63 -19.88 6.51 -4.87
CA GLY A 63 -19.82 5.69 -3.66
C GLY A 63 -18.95 4.44 -3.82
N ASP A 64 -19.02 3.78 -4.97
CA ASP A 64 -18.21 2.60 -5.28
C ASP A 64 -16.72 2.96 -5.34
N LEU A 65 -16.37 4.11 -5.93
CA LEU A 65 -15.00 4.62 -5.96
C LEU A 65 -14.46 4.88 -4.54
N LYS A 66 -15.26 5.46 -3.65
CA LYS A 66 -14.88 5.66 -2.23
C LYS A 66 -14.66 4.32 -1.51
N CYS A 67 -15.49 3.32 -1.78
CA CYS A 67 -15.31 1.98 -1.22
C CYS A 67 -14.05 1.29 -1.80
N TYR A 68 -13.74 1.51 -3.07
CA TYR A 68 -12.52 1.05 -3.70
C TYR A 68 -11.26 1.66 -3.06
N THR A 69 -11.21 2.98 -2.86
CA THR A 69 -10.05 3.63 -2.21
C THR A 69 -9.87 3.15 -0.77
N ARG A 70 -10.97 2.87 -0.05
CA ARG A 70 -10.92 2.20 1.26
C ARG A 70 -10.34 0.80 1.17
N CYS A 71 -10.71 0.00 0.17
CA CYS A 71 -10.15 -1.33 -0.05
C CYS A 71 -8.63 -1.27 -0.26
N ILE A 72 -8.16 -0.35 -1.10
CA ILE A 72 -6.73 -0.13 -1.35
C ILE A 72 -6.01 0.27 -0.07
N ALA A 73 -6.55 1.21 0.69
CA ALA A 73 -5.95 1.66 1.96
C ALA A 73 -5.89 0.56 3.02
N GLN A 74 -6.85 -0.39 3.01
CA GLN A 74 -6.81 -1.58 3.85
C GLN A 74 -5.72 -2.56 3.42
N LEU A 75 -5.53 -2.78 2.10
CA LEU A 75 -4.44 -3.61 1.59
C LEU A 75 -3.07 -3.01 1.91
N ALA A 76 -2.92 -1.69 1.80
CA ALA A 76 -1.73 -0.96 2.19
C ALA A 76 -1.50 -0.92 3.72
N GLY A 77 -2.44 -1.43 4.52
CA GLY A 77 -2.33 -1.47 5.98
C GLY A 77 -2.44 -0.12 6.68
N THR A 78 -2.94 0.91 6.00
CA THR A 78 -3.07 2.29 6.53
C THR A 78 -4.44 2.56 7.14
N VAL A 79 -5.46 1.80 6.72
CA VAL A 79 -6.84 1.85 7.23
C VAL A 79 -7.25 0.50 7.82
N THR A 80 -7.92 0.49 8.97
CA THR A 80 -8.43 -0.74 9.59
C THR A 80 -9.66 -1.28 8.85
N LYS A 81 -10.05 -2.53 9.14
CA LYS A 81 -11.34 -3.08 8.67
C LYS A 81 -12.52 -2.21 9.09
N LYS A 82 -12.45 -1.59 10.28
CA LYS A 82 -13.49 -0.70 10.81
C LYS A 82 -13.53 0.67 10.11
N GLY A 83 -12.46 1.04 9.40
CA GLY A 83 -12.36 2.30 8.67
C GLY A 83 -11.45 3.33 9.35
N ASP A 84 -10.79 2.96 10.45
CA ASP A 84 -9.93 3.89 11.19
C ASP A 84 -8.62 4.11 10.45
N PHE A 85 -8.30 5.36 10.15
CA PHE A 85 -7.03 5.74 9.55
C PHE A 85 -5.97 6.04 10.62
N SER A 86 -4.79 5.44 10.49
CA SER A 86 -3.68 5.67 11.42
C SER A 86 -2.51 6.35 10.72
N VAL A 87 -2.29 7.62 11.07
CA VAL A 87 -1.17 8.44 10.56
C VAL A 87 0.18 7.78 10.86
N GLN A 88 0.35 7.21 12.06
CA GLN A 88 1.58 6.54 12.46
C GLN A 88 1.86 5.30 11.60
N LYS A 89 0.83 4.48 11.32
CA LYS A 89 0.98 3.31 10.44
C LYS A 89 1.24 3.75 9.00
N ALA A 90 0.56 4.78 8.52
CA ALA A 90 0.79 5.31 7.19
C ALA A 90 2.24 5.82 7.03
N LEU A 91 2.77 6.58 8.00
CA LEU A 91 4.18 6.99 8.02
C LEU A 91 5.15 5.80 7.99
N ALA A 92 4.86 4.74 8.75
CA ALA A 92 5.68 3.54 8.78
C ALA A 92 5.63 2.73 7.47
N GLN A 93 4.53 2.81 6.71
CA GLN A 93 4.37 2.11 5.43
C GLN A 93 5.02 2.85 4.25
N ILE A 94 5.22 4.17 4.33
CA ILE A 94 5.86 4.97 3.27
C ILE A 94 7.17 4.34 2.77
N PRO A 95 8.17 4.02 3.61
CA PRO A 95 9.42 3.45 3.12
C PRO A 95 9.32 1.98 2.66
N ILE A 96 8.22 1.30 2.98
CA ILE A 96 7.97 -0.11 2.63
C ILE A 96 7.30 -0.21 1.25
N ILE A 97 6.43 0.76 0.92
CA ILE A 97 5.60 0.73 -0.29
C ILE A 97 6.15 1.68 -1.36
N LEU A 98 6.64 2.86 -0.96
CA LEU A 98 7.00 3.91 -1.89
C LEU A 98 8.50 3.90 -2.24
N PRO A 99 8.83 4.20 -3.50
CA PRO A 99 10.20 4.39 -3.93
C PRO A 99 10.78 5.69 -3.31
N PRO A 100 12.10 5.77 -3.07
CA PRO A 100 12.73 6.87 -2.32
C PRO A 100 12.33 8.27 -2.75
N GLU A 101 12.25 8.51 -4.06
CA GLU A 101 11.89 9.79 -4.69
C GLU A 101 10.47 10.28 -4.38
N MET A 102 9.57 9.39 -3.94
CA MET A 102 8.18 9.72 -3.60
C MET A 102 7.94 9.83 -2.10
N GLN A 103 8.92 9.48 -1.25
CA GLN A 103 8.68 9.38 0.20
C GLN A 103 8.44 10.73 0.85
N ASP A 104 9.22 11.75 0.51
CA ASP A 104 9.08 13.09 1.10
C ASP A 104 7.77 13.79 0.70
N PRO A 105 7.38 13.86 -0.59
CA PRO A 105 6.07 14.42 -0.95
C PRO A 105 4.91 13.63 -0.33
N ALA A 106 5.05 12.31 -0.16
CA ALA A 106 4.03 11.51 0.52
C ALA A 106 3.92 11.83 2.02
N LYS A 107 5.05 12.05 2.72
CA LYS A 107 5.05 12.49 4.12
C LYS A 107 4.40 13.87 4.27
N GLU A 108 4.68 14.79 3.34
CA GLU A 108 4.08 16.12 3.33
C GLU A 108 2.56 16.04 3.14
N ALA A 109 2.10 15.32 2.12
CA ALA A 109 0.68 15.10 1.86
C ALA A 109 -0.03 14.45 3.06
N LEU A 110 0.60 13.44 3.68
CA LEU A 110 0.06 12.78 4.86
C LEU A 110 -0.06 13.75 6.05
N ASN A 111 0.94 14.60 6.27
CA ASN A 111 0.90 15.58 7.35
C ASN A 111 -0.16 16.67 7.13
N ALA A 112 -0.38 17.08 5.88
CA ALA A 112 -1.44 18.02 5.51
C ALA A 112 -2.84 17.42 5.68
N CYS A 113 -3.00 16.12 5.38
CA CYS A 113 -4.32 15.46 5.34
C CYS A 113 -4.69 14.67 6.61
N LYS A 114 -3.79 14.53 7.58
CA LYS A 114 -3.97 13.66 8.77
C LYS A 114 -5.25 13.91 9.59
N ASP A 115 -5.74 15.15 9.59
CA ASP A 115 -6.89 15.58 10.39
C ASP A 115 -8.18 15.74 9.58
N VAL A 116 -8.15 15.50 8.26
CA VAL A 116 -9.33 15.66 7.37
C VAL A 116 -10.48 14.75 7.81
N GLN A 117 -10.19 13.53 8.22
CA GLN A 117 -11.18 12.56 8.69
C GLN A 117 -11.98 13.04 9.91
N LYS A 118 -11.45 13.97 10.72
CA LYS A 118 -12.15 14.50 11.90
C LYS A 118 -13.27 15.49 11.53
N LYS A 119 -13.32 15.90 10.26
CA LYS A 119 -14.28 16.89 9.75
C LYS A 119 -15.44 16.24 8.96
N LEU A 120 -15.43 14.92 8.81
CA LEU A 120 -16.46 14.11 8.16
C LEU A 120 -17.43 13.55 9.20
#